data_AF-A0A0J9RM57-F1
#
_entry.id   AF-A0A0J9RM57-F1
#
_cell.length_a   1.000
_cell.length_b   1.000
_cell.length_c   1.000
_cell.angle_alpha   90.00
_cell.angle_beta   90.00
_cell.angle_gamma   90.00
#
_symmetry.space_group_name_H-M   'P 1'
#
loop_
_entity.id
_entity.type
_entity.pdbx_description
1 polymer ?
#
loop_
_entity_poly.entity_id
_entity_poly.type
_entity_poly.pdbx_seq_one_letter_code
_entity_poly.pdbx_strand_id
1 'polypeptide(L)'
;MPIIFIISADSSDSSTEMLLATPTASKCQQDRLAVIIIGIITLILGIILSSMPWLDYFILKNLRLWNDTLSYHYWQRPGVIRLTKLYIYNVTNPDGFLRGEKPHLQEVGPFVYREDMQKVNVKFHENNYTVSYQHKKILQFVPELSIDKDTPITTPNIPLLTLTSLSPKLGYLLSKTISVVVTAAQFKPFINVTAEQLAFGYDDALVSLAHRFYPKHMRPMERMGLLLGRNGTLTEVSSVKTGMDSMDQFGYIDQLNGLDHLPHWNEPPCTSIAGSEGSFFPPRELTKSEVVHIYDKDLCRIIPLKYVESLEKDGIAADLFRLPNNSYGDSAHNPENKCYDTSEYEPIQGLQNISPCQYGAPVYISNPHFFESHPDLLNSVEGLKPEREKHETYFKIQPKLGVPLEGKVRIQLNLKVTRAKDVYPVRDFRDFVFPVMWLEEGISELTPAIKRWIYLGTVIAPSAVPIGSYLMILGGAFAIIFSFVRAYQNFMFAQDPTLEILEMGRRSLRRGSSFIAHQQHRLLVHHRDSYSLLRHGPMATCLGEGNREDDAQPIIDGSLSAGIGQES
;
A
#
# COMPACT_ATOMS: atom_id res chain seq x y z
N MET A 1 21.28 -52.83 27.25
CA MET A 1 21.88 -54.17 27.46
C MET A 1 22.64 -54.12 28.78
N PRO A 2 22.42 -55.10 29.67
CA PRO A 2 22.61 -54.97 31.11
C PRO A 2 24.07 -55.14 31.54
N ILE A 3 24.42 -54.61 32.71
CA ILE A 3 25.59 -55.08 33.45
C ILE A 3 25.10 -56.16 34.42
N ILE A 4 25.65 -57.36 34.31
CA ILE A 4 25.61 -58.41 35.32
C ILE A 4 27.05 -58.58 35.80
N PHE A 5 27.29 -58.40 37.10
CA PHE A 5 27.75 -59.48 37.98
C PHE A 5 27.81 -58.98 39.44
N ILE A 6 27.11 -59.73 40.28
CA ILE A 6 27.12 -59.69 41.75
C ILE A 6 28.24 -60.63 42.20
N ILE A 7 29.11 -60.22 43.14
CA ILE A 7 29.67 -61.12 44.16
C ILE A 7 29.78 -60.36 45.49
N SER A 8 29.19 -60.97 46.52
CA SER A 8 29.20 -60.60 47.94
C SER A 8 30.46 -61.12 48.63
N ALA A 9 31.03 -60.36 49.57
CA ALA A 9 31.81 -60.88 50.68
C ALA A 9 31.73 -59.89 51.86
N ASP A 10 31.63 -60.45 53.06
CA ASP A 10 31.06 -59.89 54.26
C ASP A 10 32.14 -59.39 55.25
N SER A 11 31.72 -58.43 56.10
CA SER A 11 32.17 -58.13 57.46
C SER A 11 33.49 -57.37 57.76
N SER A 12 33.31 -56.37 58.65
CA SER A 12 34.19 -55.84 59.71
C SER A 12 34.96 -54.52 59.49
N ASP A 13 34.35 -53.47 60.04
CA ASP A 13 34.88 -52.61 61.12
C ASP A 13 35.53 -51.25 60.84
N SER A 14 35.16 -50.32 61.73
CA SER A 14 35.67 -48.97 62.01
C SER A 14 35.35 -47.83 61.02
N SER A 15 34.36 -47.05 61.45
CA SER A 15 34.01 -45.70 61.07
C SER A 15 35.19 -44.72 61.18
N THR A 16 35.61 -44.17 60.04
CA THR A 16 36.27 -42.86 59.98
C THR A 16 35.39 -41.96 59.12
N GLU A 17 34.58 -41.11 59.76
CA GLU A 17 33.87 -40.03 59.06
C GLU A 17 34.90 -39.03 58.50
N MET A 18 35.27 -39.24 57.23
CA MET A 18 35.94 -38.22 56.45
C MET A 18 34.87 -37.21 56.01
N LEU A 19 34.73 -36.13 56.77
CA LEU A 19 33.98 -34.93 56.39
C LEU A 19 34.58 -34.36 55.09
N LEU A 20 34.12 -34.87 53.94
CA LEU A 20 34.31 -34.28 52.62
C LEU A 20 33.48 -33.00 52.58
N ALA A 21 34.11 -31.89 52.97
CA ALA A 21 33.66 -30.57 52.56
C ALA A 21 33.77 -30.50 51.03
N THR A 22 32.66 -30.74 50.33
CA THR A 22 32.56 -30.44 48.91
C THR A 22 32.66 -28.92 48.74
N PRO A 23 33.54 -28.42 47.85
CA PRO A 23 33.73 -27.00 47.71
C PRO A 23 32.49 -26.41 47.01
N THR A 24 31.93 -25.35 47.57
CA THR A 24 30.95 -24.45 46.92
C THR A 24 31.49 -23.76 45.66
N ALA A 25 32.70 -24.12 45.20
CA ALA A 25 33.37 -23.57 44.04
C ALA A 25 32.74 -23.96 42.69
N SER A 26 32.06 -25.11 42.59
CA SER A 26 31.52 -25.60 41.30
C SER A 26 30.33 -24.77 40.79
N LYS A 27 29.44 -24.31 41.68
CA LYS A 27 28.28 -23.47 41.31
C LYS A 27 28.70 -22.10 40.78
N CYS A 28 29.70 -21.47 41.39
CA CYS A 28 30.16 -20.13 41.01
C CYS A 28 30.90 -20.11 39.64
N GLN A 29 31.45 -21.25 39.20
CA GLN A 29 32.12 -21.37 37.90
C GLN A 29 31.11 -21.58 36.76
N GLN A 30 30.00 -22.27 37.03
CA GLN A 30 28.96 -22.56 36.05
C GLN A 30 28.17 -21.30 35.64
N ASP A 31 27.87 -20.41 36.61
CA ASP A 31 27.18 -19.14 36.35
C ASP A 31 28.04 -18.18 35.49
N ARG A 32 29.36 -18.17 35.69
CA ARG A 32 30.29 -17.33 34.90
C ARG A 32 30.43 -17.80 33.46
N LEU A 33 30.52 -19.12 33.28
CA LEU A 33 30.56 -19.72 31.94
C LEU A 33 29.27 -19.41 31.17
N ALA A 34 28.10 -19.46 31.84
CA ALA A 34 26.83 -19.09 31.23
C ALA A 34 26.82 -17.62 30.76
N VAL A 35 27.30 -16.66 31.56
CA VAL A 35 27.37 -15.24 31.17
C VAL A 35 28.34 -15.02 30.01
N ILE A 36 29.49 -15.70 29.99
CA ILE A 36 30.45 -15.62 28.88
C ILE A 36 29.84 -16.18 27.59
N ILE A 37 29.17 -17.34 27.67
CA ILE A 37 28.52 -17.95 26.51
C ILE A 37 27.41 -17.04 25.96
N ILE A 38 26.54 -16.50 26.83
CA ILE A 38 25.50 -15.56 26.43
C ILE A 38 26.10 -14.27 25.86
N GLY A 39 27.18 -13.75 26.45
CA GLY A 39 27.92 -12.59 25.95
C GLY A 39 28.51 -12.81 24.56
N ILE A 40 29.10 -13.99 24.31
CA ILE A 40 29.63 -14.37 23.00
C ILE A 40 28.48 -14.52 21.99
N ILE A 41 27.39 -15.20 22.35
CA ILE A 41 26.24 -15.38 21.45
C ILE A 41 25.61 -14.03 21.08
N THR A 42 25.40 -13.15 22.05
CA THR A 42 24.82 -11.81 21.82
C THR A 42 25.73 -10.93 20.98
N LEU A 43 27.05 -10.99 21.20
CA LEU A 43 28.05 -10.29 20.39
C LEU A 43 28.09 -10.82 18.95
N ILE A 44 28.12 -12.14 18.75
CA ILE A 44 28.07 -12.76 17.42
C ILE A 44 26.77 -12.38 16.71
N LEU A 45 25.63 -12.47 17.37
CA LEU A 45 24.34 -12.13 16.80
C LEU A 45 24.27 -10.63 16.43
N GLY A 46 24.78 -9.74 17.28
CA GLY A 46 24.89 -8.31 16.99
C GLY A 46 25.75 -8.03 15.75
N ILE A 47 26.91 -8.68 15.63
CA ILE A 47 27.78 -8.56 14.46
C ILE A 47 27.08 -9.07 13.19
N ILE A 48 26.43 -10.24 13.25
CA ILE A 48 25.70 -10.81 12.10
C ILE A 48 24.55 -9.88 11.66
N LEU A 49 23.79 -9.33 12.60
CA LEU A 49 22.70 -8.40 12.32
C LEU A 49 23.20 -7.07 11.75
N SER A 50 24.38 -6.61 12.17
CA SER A 50 24.99 -5.38 11.65
C SER A 50 25.67 -5.56 10.29
N SER A 51 26.18 -6.75 9.98
CA SER A 51 27.00 -7.00 8.79
C SER A 51 26.19 -7.25 7.52
N MET A 52 24.93 -7.67 7.64
CA MET A 52 24.05 -7.94 6.50
C MET A 52 22.84 -7.01 6.49
N PRO A 53 22.36 -6.54 5.33
CA PRO A 53 21.18 -5.69 5.21
C PRO A 53 19.88 -6.51 5.35
N TRP A 54 19.68 -7.13 6.52
CA TRP A 54 18.52 -7.99 6.80
C TRP A 54 17.19 -7.29 6.58
N LEU A 55 17.11 -6.00 6.91
CA LEU A 55 15.91 -5.21 6.73
C LEU A 55 15.55 -5.07 5.25
N ASP A 56 16.51 -4.73 4.39
CA ASP A 56 16.27 -4.57 2.95
C ASP A 56 15.92 -5.90 2.29
N TYR A 57 16.57 -6.99 2.72
CA TYR A 57 16.21 -8.34 2.29
C TYR A 57 14.76 -8.69 2.67
N PHE A 58 14.37 -8.41 3.92
CA PHE A 58 13.00 -8.67 4.39
C PHE A 58 11.97 -7.82 3.65
N ILE A 59 12.26 -6.53 3.43
CA ILE A 59 11.40 -5.63 2.66
C ILE A 59 11.24 -6.15 1.24
N LEU A 60 12.34 -6.42 0.53
CA LEU A 60 12.29 -6.88 -0.86
C LEU A 60 11.54 -8.21 -1.01
N LYS A 61 11.76 -9.15 -0.07
CA LYS A 61 11.05 -10.43 -0.05
C LYS A 61 9.54 -10.26 0.10
N ASN A 62 9.09 -9.35 0.96
CA ASN A 62 7.66 -9.07 1.18
C ASN A 62 7.05 -8.11 0.15
N LEU A 63 7.90 -7.39 -0.60
CA LEU A 63 7.48 -6.45 -1.64
C LEU A 63 7.10 -7.17 -2.94
N ARG A 64 7.87 -8.20 -3.31
CA ARG A 64 7.61 -9.02 -4.50
C ARG A 64 6.20 -9.62 -4.46
N LEU A 65 5.53 -9.65 -5.61
CA LEU A 65 4.21 -10.27 -5.71
C LEU A 65 4.37 -11.79 -5.79
N TRP A 66 4.10 -12.44 -4.67
CA TRP A 66 4.07 -13.89 -4.58
C TRP A 66 3.04 -14.34 -3.54
N ASN A 67 2.58 -15.60 -3.63
CA ASN A 67 1.72 -16.17 -2.60
C ASN A 67 2.36 -15.97 -1.21
N ASP A 68 1.52 -15.60 -0.22
CA ASP A 68 1.89 -15.34 1.18
C ASP A 68 2.76 -14.09 1.45
N THR A 69 3.00 -13.24 0.45
CA THR A 69 3.66 -11.95 0.67
C THR A 69 2.65 -10.88 1.11
N LEU A 70 3.09 -9.95 1.96
CA LEU A 70 2.26 -8.84 2.42
C LEU A 70 1.75 -7.99 1.24
N SER A 71 2.62 -7.74 0.27
CA SER A 71 2.27 -6.93 -0.90
C SER A 71 1.25 -7.61 -1.78
N TYR A 72 1.30 -8.95 -1.92
CA TYR A 72 0.26 -9.69 -2.64
C TYR A 72 -1.13 -9.52 -2.01
N HIS A 73 -1.26 -9.59 -0.69
CA HIS A 73 -2.55 -9.42 -0.02
C HIS A 73 -3.16 -8.04 -0.28
N TYR A 74 -2.37 -6.97 -0.14
CA TYR A 74 -2.82 -5.60 -0.43
C TYR A 74 -2.96 -5.31 -1.92
N TRP A 75 -2.20 -5.99 -2.78
CA TRP A 75 -2.37 -5.90 -4.23
C TRP A 75 -3.69 -6.54 -4.68
N GLN A 76 -4.02 -7.72 -4.14
CA GLN A 76 -5.22 -8.46 -4.51
C GLN A 76 -6.49 -7.79 -3.99
N ARG A 77 -6.47 -7.34 -2.73
CA ARG A 77 -7.55 -6.59 -2.09
C ARG A 77 -6.97 -5.35 -1.42
N PRO A 78 -6.89 -4.23 -2.14
CA PRO A 78 -6.40 -2.97 -1.59
C PRO A 78 -7.24 -2.55 -0.38
N GLY A 79 -6.58 -2.39 0.77
CA GLY A 79 -7.19 -1.87 1.98
C GLY A 79 -7.25 -0.34 1.98
N VAL A 80 -7.52 0.30 0.84
CA VAL A 80 -7.58 1.76 0.67
C VAL A 80 -8.93 2.16 0.10
N ILE A 81 -9.39 3.36 0.44
CA ILE A 81 -10.63 3.91 -0.12
C ILE A 81 -10.24 4.76 -1.33
N ARG A 82 -10.47 4.21 -2.52
CA ARG A 82 -10.32 4.97 -3.77
C ARG A 82 -11.64 5.67 -4.09
N LEU A 83 -11.56 6.96 -4.39
CA LEU A 83 -12.70 7.77 -4.81
C LEU A 83 -12.53 8.17 -6.28
N THR A 84 -13.63 8.10 -7.02
CA THR A 84 -13.81 8.68 -8.35
C THR A 84 -14.75 9.87 -8.19
N LYS A 85 -14.26 11.07 -8.46
CA LYS A 85 -15.06 12.30 -8.45
C LYS A 85 -15.28 12.75 -9.87
N LEU A 86 -16.53 12.93 -10.25
CA LEU A 86 -16.94 13.35 -11.58
C LEU A 86 -17.43 14.80 -11.55
N TYR A 87 -17.00 15.60 -12.53
CA TYR A 87 -17.43 16.97 -12.76
C TYR A 87 -17.85 17.10 -14.22
N ILE A 88 -19.07 17.56 -14.46
CA ILE A 88 -19.67 17.62 -15.80
C ILE A 88 -19.82 19.09 -16.21
N TYR A 89 -19.50 19.41 -17.46
CA TYR A 89 -19.70 20.76 -17.99
C TYR A 89 -21.11 20.89 -18.58
N ASN A 90 -21.99 21.55 -17.82
CA ASN A 90 -23.33 21.91 -18.27
C ASN A 90 -23.29 23.10 -19.23
N VAL A 91 -23.97 22.99 -20.37
CA VAL A 91 -24.01 24.03 -21.41
C VAL A 91 -25.20 24.95 -21.18
N THR A 92 -24.94 26.22 -20.85
CA THR A 92 -26.03 27.16 -20.50
C THR A 92 -26.58 27.95 -21.69
N ASN A 93 -25.88 27.97 -22.83
CA ASN A 93 -26.28 28.71 -24.04
C ASN A 93 -26.24 27.87 -25.34
N PRO A 94 -26.88 26.68 -25.40
CA PRO A 94 -26.81 25.81 -26.58
C PRO A 94 -27.25 26.50 -27.88
N ASP A 95 -28.34 27.26 -27.86
CA ASP A 95 -28.82 27.99 -29.04
C ASP A 95 -27.89 29.15 -29.44
N GLY A 96 -27.26 29.79 -28.45
CA GLY A 96 -26.26 30.83 -28.68
C GLY A 96 -25.03 30.28 -29.37
N PHE A 97 -24.54 29.13 -28.92
CA PHE A 97 -23.44 28.42 -29.56
C PHE A 97 -23.77 28.07 -31.03
N LEU A 98 -24.97 27.57 -31.31
CA LEU A 98 -25.41 27.26 -32.67
C LEU A 98 -25.52 28.51 -33.57
N ARG A 99 -25.71 29.70 -32.99
CA ARG A 99 -25.66 31.00 -33.71
C ARG A 99 -24.25 31.57 -33.85
N GLY A 100 -23.23 30.93 -33.25
CA GLY A 100 -21.83 31.33 -33.36
C GLY A 100 -21.22 31.93 -32.10
N GLU A 101 -21.96 32.06 -30.99
CA GLU A 101 -21.43 32.47 -29.69
C GLU A 101 -20.43 31.42 -29.15
N LYS A 102 -19.61 31.78 -28.15
CA LYS A 102 -18.81 30.78 -27.42
C LYS A 102 -19.73 29.96 -26.52
N PRO A 103 -19.46 28.66 -26.30
CA PRO A 103 -20.24 27.91 -25.33
C PRO A 103 -19.89 28.38 -23.92
N HIS A 104 -20.92 28.65 -23.14
CA HIS A 104 -20.85 28.98 -21.73
C HIS A 104 -21.01 27.68 -20.95
N LEU A 105 -19.95 27.31 -20.25
CA LEU A 105 -19.84 26.05 -19.53
C LEU A 105 -19.91 26.32 -18.04
N GLN A 106 -20.81 25.63 -17.38
CA GLN A 106 -20.91 25.60 -15.93
C GLN A 106 -20.44 24.24 -15.43
N GLU A 107 -19.41 24.21 -14.60
CA GLU A 107 -19.02 22.99 -13.90
C GLU A 107 -20.10 22.60 -12.89
N VAL A 108 -20.54 21.34 -12.97
CA VAL A 108 -21.53 20.74 -12.07
C VAL A 108 -20.92 19.48 -11.46
N GLY A 109 -20.78 19.46 -10.13
CA GLY A 109 -20.16 18.38 -9.38
C GLY A 109 -19.76 18.81 -7.96
N PRO A 110 -19.07 17.94 -7.21
CA PRO A 110 -18.68 16.59 -7.61
C PRO A 110 -19.82 15.58 -7.50
N PHE A 111 -19.82 14.58 -8.39
CA PHE A 111 -20.51 13.30 -8.20
C PHE A 111 -19.47 12.27 -7.78
N VAL A 112 -19.55 11.82 -6.53
CA VAL A 112 -18.51 11.01 -5.89
C VAL A 112 -18.95 9.55 -5.83
N TYR A 113 -18.10 8.68 -6.33
CA TYR A 113 -18.26 7.24 -6.29
C TYR A 113 -17.08 6.64 -5.54
N ARG A 114 -17.37 5.75 -4.60
CA ARG A 114 -16.38 4.89 -3.95
C ARG A 114 -16.16 3.66 -4.82
N GLU A 115 -14.90 3.35 -5.12
CA GLU A 115 -14.52 2.18 -5.90
C GLU A 115 -14.09 1.04 -4.96
N ASP A 116 -14.93 0.02 -4.84
CA ASP A 116 -14.55 -1.24 -4.19
C ASP A 116 -13.91 -2.16 -5.23
N MET A 117 -12.61 -2.42 -5.06
CA MET A 117 -11.82 -3.16 -6.04
C MET A 117 -11.16 -4.42 -5.47
N GLN A 118 -11.17 -5.46 -6.29
CA GLN A 118 -10.50 -6.72 -6.01
C GLN A 118 -9.94 -7.30 -7.31
N LYS A 119 -8.74 -7.89 -7.23
CA LYS A 119 -8.21 -8.75 -8.29
C LYS A 119 -8.70 -10.18 -8.13
N VAL A 120 -9.36 -10.70 -9.15
CA VAL A 120 -9.93 -12.05 -9.20
C VAL A 120 -9.25 -12.88 -10.29
N ASN A 121 -9.47 -14.19 -10.29
CA ASN A 121 -8.87 -15.13 -11.27
C ASN A 121 -7.34 -15.00 -11.33
N VAL A 122 -6.72 -14.82 -10.16
CA VAL A 122 -5.27 -14.62 -10.02
C VAL A 122 -4.54 -15.92 -10.34
N LYS A 123 -3.52 -15.85 -11.20
CA LYS A 123 -2.66 -16.98 -11.55
C LYS A 123 -1.22 -16.51 -11.72
N PHE A 124 -0.30 -17.11 -10.96
CA PHE A 124 1.14 -16.88 -11.07
C PHE A 124 1.74 -17.74 -12.20
N HIS A 125 2.71 -17.17 -12.91
CA HIS A 125 3.45 -17.82 -13.99
C HIS A 125 4.94 -17.76 -13.67
N GLU A 126 5.50 -18.89 -13.27
CA GLU A 126 6.90 -18.98 -12.82
C GLU A 126 7.89 -18.78 -13.98
N ASN A 127 7.53 -19.24 -15.18
CA ASN A 127 8.40 -19.24 -16.36
C ASN A 127 8.84 -17.84 -16.79
N ASN A 128 7.99 -16.84 -16.59
CA ASN A 128 8.24 -15.44 -16.99
C ASN A 128 8.09 -14.45 -15.83
N TYR A 129 7.98 -14.95 -14.59
CA TYR A 129 7.85 -14.15 -13.37
C TYR A 129 6.70 -13.12 -13.40
N THR A 130 5.55 -13.52 -13.93
CA THR A 130 4.35 -12.67 -14.02
C THR A 130 3.18 -13.21 -13.21
N VAL A 131 2.19 -12.36 -12.96
CA VAL A 131 0.91 -12.75 -12.37
C VAL A 131 -0.23 -12.17 -13.20
N SER A 132 -1.11 -13.05 -13.68
CA SER A 132 -2.31 -12.67 -14.44
C SER A 132 -3.54 -12.60 -13.55
N TYR A 133 -4.44 -11.67 -13.83
CA TYR A 133 -5.67 -11.45 -13.07
C TYR A 133 -6.72 -10.69 -13.90
N GLN A 134 -7.93 -10.63 -13.37
CA GLN A 134 -8.99 -9.72 -13.83
C GLN A 134 -9.36 -8.76 -12.72
N HIS A 135 -9.74 -7.55 -13.10
CA HIS A 135 -10.27 -6.56 -12.17
C HIS A 135 -11.75 -6.84 -11.89
N LYS A 136 -12.12 -6.89 -10.62
CA LYS A 136 -13.50 -6.75 -10.17
C LYS A 136 -13.63 -5.41 -9.47
N LYS A 137 -14.36 -4.48 -10.09
CA LYS A 137 -14.53 -3.10 -9.62
C LYS A 137 -16.01 -2.81 -9.44
N ILE A 138 -16.40 -2.23 -8.32
CA ILE A 138 -17.77 -1.80 -8.06
C ILE A 138 -17.74 -0.33 -7.68
N LEU A 139 -18.41 0.51 -8.46
CA LEU A 139 -18.57 1.92 -8.16
C LEU A 139 -19.87 2.11 -7.39
N GLN A 140 -19.77 2.63 -6.17
CA GLN A 140 -20.90 2.93 -5.29
C GLN A 140 -21.01 4.44 -5.11
N PHE A 141 -22.15 5.02 -5.48
CA PHE A 141 -22.39 6.45 -5.28
C PHE A 141 -22.38 6.81 -3.79
N VAL A 142 -21.78 7.95 -3.44
CA VAL A 142 -21.65 8.46 -2.06
C VAL A 142 -22.41 9.78 -1.95
N PRO A 143 -23.70 9.76 -1.56
CA PRO A 143 -24.54 10.96 -1.52
C PRO A 143 -23.99 12.06 -0.61
N GLU A 144 -23.30 11.70 0.48
CA GLU A 144 -22.83 12.65 1.50
C GLU A 144 -21.67 13.52 0.99
N LEU A 145 -20.97 13.07 -0.04
CA LEU A 145 -19.86 13.78 -0.68
C LEU A 145 -20.25 14.35 -2.05
N SER A 146 -21.51 14.18 -2.46
CA SER A 146 -21.97 14.46 -3.82
C SER A 146 -23.10 15.46 -3.85
N ILE A 147 -23.23 16.16 -4.98
CA ILE A 147 -24.51 16.77 -5.35
C ILE A 147 -25.48 15.69 -5.87
N ASP A 148 -26.75 16.05 -6.03
CA ASP A 148 -27.79 15.12 -6.48
C ASP A 148 -27.47 14.54 -7.87
N LYS A 149 -27.32 13.22 -7.98
CA LYS A 149 -26.99 12.52 -9.23
C LYS A 149 -28.05 12.66 -10.33
N ASP A 150 -29.28 13.01 -9.95
CA ASP A 150 -30.38 13.26 -10.87
C ASP A 150 -30.42 14.73 -11.37
N THR A 151 -29.39 15.52 -11.04
CA THR A 151 -29.23 16.89 -11.54
C THR A 151 -29.30 16.91 -13.07
N PRO A 152 -30.18 17.74 -13.67
CA PRO A 152 -30.31 17.84 -15.12
C PRO A 152 -29.11 18.57 -15.72
N ILE A 153 -28.56 18.01 -16.79
CA ILE A 153 -27.42 18.51 -17.54
C ILE A 153 -27.80 18.64 -19.02
N THR A 154 -27.53 19.80 -19.60
CA THR A 154 -27.53 20.01 -21.04
C THR A 154 -26.12 19.74 -21.58
N THR A 155 -25.99 18.76 -22.46
CA THR A 155 -24.70 18.29 -23.01
C THR A 155 -24.81 18.06 -24.52
N PRO A 156 -23.70 18.11 -25.28
CA PRO A 156 -23.72 17.72 -26.69
C PRO A 156 -24.22 16.28 -26.86
N ASN A 157 -24.97 16.02 -27.92
CA ASN A 157 -25.42 14.68 -28.28
C ASN A 157 -24.23 13.87 -28.85
N ILE A 158 -23.47 13.23 -27.97
CA ILE A 158 -22.23 12.54 -28.31
C ILE A 158 -22.42 11.49 -29.43
N PRO A 159 -23.44 10.61 -29.40
CA PRO A 159 -23.68 9.66 -30.50
C PRO A 159 -23.95 10.34 -31.83
N LEU A 160 -24.82 11.35 -31.85
CA LEU A 160 -25.13 12.11 -33.07
C LEU A 160 -23.90 12.82 -33.63
N LEU A 161 -23.15 13.49 -32.78
CA LEU A 161 -21.98 14.27 -33.18
C LEU A 161 -20.83 13.36 -33.61
N THR A 162 -20.72 12.17 -33.05
CA THR A 162 -19.79 11.12 -33.51
C THR A 162 -20.15 10.67 -34.93
N LEU A 163 -21.40 10.29 -35.17
CA LEU A 163 -21.88 9.85 -36.49
C LEU A 163 -21.68 10.94 -37.55
N THR A 164 -22.02 12.18 -37.21
CA THR A 164 -21.98 13.30 -38.15
C THR A 164 -20.56 13.81 -38.39
N SER A 165 -19.67 13.78 -37.40
CA SER A 165 -18.25 14.14 -37.61
C SER A 165 -17.52 13.15 -38.53
N LEU A 166 -18.00 11.91 -38.64
CA LEU A 166 -17.47 10.91 -39.57
C LEU A 166 -18.11 11.00 -40.97
N SER A 167 -19.27 11.66 -41.11
CA SER A 167 -20.01 11.70 -42.37
C SER A 167 -19.23 12.29 -43.56
N PRO A 168 -18.40 13.35 -43.41
CA PRO A 168 -17.63 13.90 -44.52
C PRO A 168 -16.70 12.88 -45.19
N LYS A 169 -16.22 11.87 -44.44
CA LYS A 169 -15.37 10.78 -44.94
C LYS A 169 -16.15 9.74 -45.76
N LEU A 170 -17.47 9.70 -45.60
CA LEU A 170 -18.37 8.70 -46.20
C LEU A 170 -18.94 9.10 -47.57
N GLY A 171 -18.60 10.30 -48.07
CA GLY A 171 -19.08 10.84 -49.34
C GLY A 171 -20.45 11.52 -49.24
N TYR A 172 -20.76 12.34 -50.26
CA TYR A 172 -21.91 13.24 -50.27
C TYR A 172 -23.26 12.50 -50.19
N LEU A 173 -23.45 11.43 -50.98
CA LEU A 173 -24.71 10.68 -51.04
C LEU A 173 -25.05 10.08 -49.67
N LEU A 174 -24.09 9.43 -49.02
CA LEU A 174 -24.29 8.82 -47.71
C LEU A 174 -24.51 9.88 -46.63
N SER A 175 -23.79 11.00 -46.68
CA SER A 175 -24.03 12.16 -45.79
C SER A 175 -25.46 12.71 -45.92
N LYS A 176 -26.00 12.81 -47.14
CA LYS A 176 -27.40 13.22 -47.36
C LYS A 176 -28.41 12.19 -46.85
N THR A 177 -28.15 10.91 -47.02
CA THR A 177 -28.99 9.85 -46.43
C THR A 177 -29.01 9.94 -44.91
N ILE A 178 -27.85 10.11 -44.28
CA ILE A 178 -27.73 10.36 -42.83
C ILE A 178 -28.54 11.60 -42.45
N SER A 179 -28.45 12.69 -43.22
CA SER A 179 -29.24 13.91 -42.99
C SER A 179 -30.74 13.65 -42.98
N VAL A 180 -31.27 12.89 -43.94
CA VAL A 180 -32.70 12.58 -44.04
C VAL A 180 -33.15 11.77 -42.82
N VAL A 181 -32.42 10.71 -42.49
CA VAL A 181 -32.74 9.84 -41.34
C VAL A 181 -32.71 10.62 -40.03
N VAL A 182 -31.64 11.39 -39.81
CA VAL A 182 -31.46 12.16 -38.56
C VAL A 182 -32.53 13.24 -38.41
N THR A 183 -32.91 13.89 -39.52
CA THR A 183 -33.98 14.90 -39.52
C THR A 183 -35.35 14.26 -39.27
N ALA A 184 -35.65 13.14 -39.93
CA ALA A 184 -36.91 12.42 -39.72
C ALA A 184 -37.06 11.92 -38.27
N ALA A 185 -35.95 11.48 -37.66
CA ALA A 185 -35.89 11.06 -36.27
C ALA A 185 -35.88 12.22 -35.25
N GLN A 186 -35.85 13.48 -35.71
CA GLN A 186 -35.86 14.68 -34.86
C GLN A 186 -34.68 14.75 -33.86
N PHE A 187 -33.52 14.22 -34.23
CA PHE A 187 -32.33 14.34 -33.38
C PHE A 187 -31.85 15.79 -33.28
N LYS A 188 -31.46 16.18 -32.06
CA LYS A 188 -30.93 17.51 -31.74
C LYS A 188 -29.43 17.46 -31.42
N PRO A 189 -28.67 18.52 -31.72
CA PRO A 189 -27.24 18.60 -31.40
C PRO A 189 -26.93 18.62 -29.90
N PHE A 190 -27.87 19.10 -29.09
CA PHE A 190 -27.81 19.09 -27.63
C PHE A 190 -28.98 18.31 -27.06
N ILE A 191 -28.73 17.62 -25.95
CA ILE A 191 -29.72 16.82 -25.22
C ILE A 191 -29.69 17.19 -23.74
N ASN A 192 -30.82 16.96 -23.07
CA ASN A 192 -30.95 17.09 -21.63
C ASN A 192 -31.03 15.69 -21.02
N VAL A 193 -30.08 15.37 -20.15
CA VAL A 193 -29.97 14.08 -19.45
C VAL A 193 -29.59 14.36 -17.99
N THR A 194 -29.80 13.40 -17.10
CA THR A 194 -29.24 13.54 -15.74
C THR A 194 -27.75 13.22 -15.71
N ALA A 195 -27.05 13.66 -14.67
CA ALA A 195 -25.64 13.31 -14.48
C ALA A 195 -25.42 11.79 -14.41
N GLU A 196 -26.27 11.07 -13.68
CA GLU A 196 -26.23 9.60 -13.62
C GLU A 196 -26.43 8.96 -15.00
N GLN A 197 -27.39 9.45 -15.79
CA GLN A 197 -27.64 8.96 -17.14
C GLN A 197 -26.43 9.14 -18.05
N LEU A 198 -25.81 10.32 -18.04
CA LEU A 198 -24.63 10.60 -18.85
C LEU A 198 -23.43 9.73 -18.44
N ALA A 199 -23.23 9.53 -17.13
CA ALA A 199 -22.14 8.74 -16.60
C ALA A 199 -22.34 7.23 -16.83
N PHE A 200 -23.50 6.69 -16.47
CA PHE A 200 -23.73 5.24 -16.34
C PHE A 200 -24.76 4.65 -17.29
N GLY A 201 -25.42 5.43 -18.13
CA GLY A 201 -26.26 4.86 -19.19
C GLY A 201 -27.58 5.58 -19.42
N TYR A 202 -27.85 5.92 -20.67
CA TYR A 202 -29.19 6.17 -21.20
C TYR A 202 -29.39 5.44 -22.53
N ASP A 203 -30.65 5.21 -22.89
CA ASP A 203 -30.99 4.57 -24.15
C ASP A 203 -30.88 5.57 -25.30
N ASP A 204 -30.05 5.25 -26.27
CA ASP A 204 -29.84 6.07 -27.46
C ASP A 204 -30.01 5.21 -28.72
N ALA A 205 -30.89 5.65 -29.61
CA ALA A 205 -31.23 4.88 -30.80
C ALA A 205 -30.05 4.72 -31.77
N LEU A 206 -29.13 5.69 -31.86
CA LEU A 206 -27.95 5.58 -32.72
C LEU A 206 -26.96 4.57 -32.15
N VAL A 207 -26.77 4.56 -30.82
CA VAL A 207 -25.92 3.58 -30.14
C VAL A 207 -26.48 2.17 -30.28
N SER A 208 -27.78 1.97 -30.04
CA SER A 208 -28.41 0.65 -30.22
C SER A 208 -28.32 0.15 -31.66
N LEU A 209 -28.44 1.05 -32.65
CA LEU A 209 -28.27 0.71 -34.06
C LEU A 209 -26.81 0.31 -34.36
N ALA A 210 -25.84 1.10 -33.88
CA ALA A 210 -24.42 0.80 -34.02
C ALA A 210 -24.08 -0.55 -33.37
N HIS A 211 -24.59 -0.83 -32.17
CA HIS A 211 -24.39 -2.11 -31.48
C HIS A 211 -24.86 -3.30 -32.34
N ARG A 212 -26.02 -3.17 -33.00
CA ARG A 212 -26.60 -4.24 -33.82
C ARG A 212 -25.85 -4.49 -35.12
N PHE A 213 -25.40 -3.42 -35.79
CA PHE A 213 -24.90 -3.50 -37.16
C PHE A 213 -23.37 -3.40 -37.28
N TYR A 214 -22.66 -2.89 -36.27
CA TYR A 214 -21.20 -2.77 -36.36
C TYR A 214 -20.50 -4.12 -36.18
N PRO A 215 -19.36 -4.33 -36.88
CA PRO A 215 -18.48 -5.46 -36.64
C PRO A 215 -18.06 -5.58 -35.18
N LYS A 216 -17.81 -6.79 -34.70
CA LYS A 216 -17.52 -7.08 -33.28
C LYS A 216 -16.41 -6.19 -32.67
N HIS A 217 -15.38 -5.85 -33.44
CA HIS A 217 -14.23 -5.05 -32.98
C HIS A 217 -14.52 -3.53 -32.92
N MET A 218 -15.56 -3.03 -33.58
CA MET A 218 -16.00 -1.63 -33.54
C MET A 218 -17.33 -1.46 -32.80
N ARG A 219 -17.87 -2.54 -32.24
CA ARG A 219 -19.20 -2.54 -31.65
C ARG A 219 -19.19 -1.81 -30.30
N PRO A 220 -19.93 -0.70 -30.15
CA PRO A 220 -20.07 -0.04 -28.85
C PRO A 220 -20.94 -0.88 -27.91
N MET A 221 -21.09 -0.42 -26.67
CA MET A 221 -22.06 -0.98 -25.72
C MET A 221 -23.51 -0.76 -26.21
N GLU A 222 -24.49 -1.46 -25.63
CA GLU A 222 -25.91 -1.36 -26.04
C GLU A 222 -26.54 0.00 -25.72
N ARG A 223 -26.02 0.69 -24.69
CA ARG A 223 -26.49 1.98 -24.18
C ARG A 223 -25.36 3.01 -24.24
N MET A 224 -25.71 4.30 -24.23
CA MET A 224 -24.74 5.39 -24.19
C MET A 224 -24.39 5.74 -22.74
N GLY A 225 -23.09 5.81 -22.42
CA GLY A 225 -22.63 6.28 -21.11
C GLY A 225 -21.10 6.32 -21.04
N LEU A 226 -20.56 7.29 -20.32
CA LEU A 226 -19.12 7.60 -20.35
C LEU A 226 -18.27 6.68 -19.46
N LEU A 227 -18.86 6.07 -18.43
CA LEU A 227 -18.19 5.17 -17.49
C LEU A 227 -18.76 3.73 -17.56
N LEU A 228 -19.40 3.39 -18.67
CA LEU A 228 -19.94 2.04 -18.91
C LEU A 228 -18.84 0.98 -18.92
N GLY A 229 -19.18 -0.22 -18.46
CA GLY A 229 -18.24 -1.34 -18.44
C GLY A 229 -17.08 -1.18 -17.44
N ARG A 230 -17.23 -0.32 -16.43
CA ARG A 230 -16.30 -0.19 -15.29
C ARG A 230 -16.81 -0.90 -14.02
N ASN A 231 -18.03 -1.45 -14.05
CA ASN A 231 -18.67 -2.11 -12.92
C ASN A 231 -18.75 -3.63 -13.14
N GLY A 232 -18.47 -4.41 -12.09
CA GLY A 232 -18.43 -5.86 -12.10
C GLY A 232 -17.03 -6.41 -12.36
N THR A 233 -16.99 -7.67 -12.82
CA THR A 233 -15.75 -8.30 -13.27
C THR A 233 -15.48 -7.88 -14.72
N LEU A 234 -14.38 -7.17 -14.92
CA LEU A 234 -13.90 -6.74 -16.21
C LEU A 234 -13.50 -7.95 -17.06
N THR A 235 -13.74 -7.88 -18.37
CA THR A 235 -13.42 -8.99 -19.29
C THR A 235 -11.94 -9.08 -19.57
N GLU A 236 -11.23 -7.98 -19.41
CA GLU A 236 -9.81 -7.84 -19.67
C GLU A 236 -8.97 -8.64 -18.67
N VAL A 237 -8.04 -9.44 -19.19
CA VAL A 237 -7.04 -10.16 -18.39
C VAL A 237 -5.73 -9.40 -18.48
N SER A 238 -5.27 -8.87 -17.35
CA SER A 238 -3.98 -8.19 -17.23
C SER A 238 -2.94 -9.14 -16.65
N SER A 239 -1.72 -9.10 -17.16
CA SER A 239 -0.55 -9.76 -16.59
C SER A 239 0.46 -8.72 -16.17
N VAL A 240 0.97 -8.78 -14.94
CA VAL A 240 1.95 -7.81 -14.41
C VAL A 240 3.23 -8.49 -13.95
N LYS A 241 4.35 -7.78 -14.04
CA LYS A 241 5.65 -8.23 -13.54
C LYS A 241 5.66 -8.27 -12.00
N THR A 242 6.09 -9.40 -11.44
CA THR A 242 6.04 -9.65 -9.98
C THR A 242 7.17 -9.02 -9.18
N GLY A 243 8.26 -8.61 -9.82
CA GLY A 243 9.50 -8.17 -9.14
C GLY A 243 10.45 -9.31 -8.74
N MET A 244 10.11 -10.57 -9.07
CA MET A 244 10.95 -11.73 -8.79
C MET A 244 12.26 -11.73 -9.60
N ASP A 245 12.18 -11.36 -10.88
CA ASP A 245 13.32 -11.22 -11.79
C ASP A 245 14.10 -9.92 -11.52
N SER A 246 13.48 -8.77 -11.79
CA SER A 246 13.99 -7.43 -11.48
C SER A 246 12.91 -6.53 -10.90
N MET A 247 13.32 -5.56 -10.09
CA MET A 247 12.46 -4.50 -9.58
C MET A 247 12.24 -3.35 -10.57
N ASP A 248 12.98 -3.31 -11.69
CA ASP A 248 12.93 -2.21 -12.68
C ASP A 248 11.56 -2.08 -13.36
N GLN A 249 10.84 -3.19 -13.51
CA GLN A 249 9.50 -3.23 -14.09
C GLN A 249 8.45 -3.71 -13.08
N PHE A 250 8.76 -3.68 -11.77
CA PHE A 250 7.84 -4.14 -10.74
C PHE A 250 6.49 -3.42 -10.81
N GLY A 251 5.40 -4.20 -10.90
CA GLY A 251 4.04 -3.67 -10.99
C GLY A 251 3.62 -3.17 -12.37
N TYR A 252 4.50 -3.22 -13.38
CA TYR A 252 4.14 -2.88 -14.76
C TYR A 252 3.41 -4.03 -15.45
N ILE A 253 2.49 -3.65 -16.32
CA ILE A 253 1.77 -4.58 -17.20
C ILE A 253 2.74 -5.15 -18.23
N ASP A 254 2.79 -6.47 -18.27
CA ASP A 254 3.53 -7.28 -19.24
C ASP A 254 2.66 -7.65 -20.44
N GLN A 255 1.39 -8.01 -20.19
CA GLN A 255 0.43 -8.37 -21.23
C GLN A 255 -0.98 -7.92 -20.87
N LEU A 256 -1.75 -7.54 -21.90
CA LEU A 256 -3.18 -7.26 -21.82
C LEU A 256 -3.91 -8.12 -22.84
N ASN A 257 -4.81 -9.00 -22.38
CA ASN A 257 -5.53 -9.97 -23.21
C ASN A 257 -4.60 -10.84 -24.10
N GLY A 258 -3.41 -11.15 -23.58
CA GLY A 258 -2.38 -11.93 -24.29
C GLY A 258 -1.54 -11.14 -25.29
N LEU A 259 -1.78 -9.84 -25.45
CA LEU A 259 -0.96 -8.94 -26.26
C LEU A 259 0.09 -8.26 -25.38
N ASP A 260 1.31 -8.15 -25.87
CA ASP A 260 2.45 -7.45 -25.26
C ASP A 260 2.58 -5.98 -25.73
N HIS A 261 1.61 -5.51 -26.52
CA HIS A 261 1.56 -4.16 -27.06
C HIS A 261 0.12 -3.69 -27.23
N LEU A 262 -0.07 -2.37 -27.34
CA LEU A 262 -1.34 -1.74 -27.69
C LEU A 262 -1.59 -1.90 -29.19
N PRO A 263 -2.70 -2.55 -29.60
CA PRO A 263 -3.01 -2.75 -31.01
C PRO A 263 -3.49 -1.48 -31.72
N HIS A 264 -3.69 -0.39 -30.98
CA HIS A 264 -4.23 0.87 -31.48
C HIS A 264 -3.19 1.77 -32.14
N TRP A 265 -1.90 1.52 -31.86
CA TRP A 265 -0.78 2.30 -32.35
C TRP A 265 0.12 1.41 -33.20
N ASN A 266 0.80 1.99 -34.18
CA ASN A 266 1.54 1.20 -35.18
C ASN A 266 3.03 1.03 -34.84
N GLU A 267 3.62 1.99 -34.11
CA GLU A 267 5.06 2.07 -33.92
C GLU A 267 5.44 2.30 -32.44
N PRO A 268 6.55 1.72 -31.95
CA PRO A 268 7.15 2.10 -30.67
C PRO A 268 7.63 3.56 -30.67
N PRO A 269 7.64 4.26 -29.51
CA PRO A 269 7.26 3.78 -28.18
C PRO A 269 5.74 3.74 -27.94
N CYS A 270 4.92 4.20 -28.89
CA CYS A 270 3.48 4.38 -28.70
C CYS A 270 2.71 3.07 -28.46
N THR A 271 3.22 1.97 -28.97
CA THR A 271 2.68 0.61 -28.80
C THR A 271 2.92 0.04 -27.40
N SER A 272 3.73 0.67 -26.56
CA SER A 272 4.08 0.13 -25.24
C SER A 272 2.88 0.07 -24.30
N ILE A 273 2.79 -1.03 -23.54
CA ILE A 273 1.86 -1.22 -22.40
C ILE A 273 2.58 -1.23 -21.05
N ALA A 274 3.90 -1.06 -21.03
CA ALA A 274 4.71 -1.20 -19.83
C ALA A 274 4.50 -0.01 -18.87
N GLY A 275 3.41 -0.05 -18.12
CA GLY A 275 3.04 0.94 -17.12
C GLY A 275 2.30 0.32 -15.95
N SER A 276 2.29 1.04 -14.82
CA SER A 276 1.60 0.65 -13.60
C SER A 276 0.10 0.99 -13.69
N GLU A 277 -0.75 0.15 -13.10
CA GLU A 277 -2.16 0.48 -12.84
C GLU A 277 -2.35 1.52 -11.70
N GLY A 278 -1.26 2.07 -11.17
CA GLY A 278 -1.24 3.04 -10.09
C GLY A 278 -1.14 2.47 -8.67
N SER A 279 -1.06 1.13 -8.51
CA SER A 279 -0.96 0.48 -7.19
C SER A 279 0.48 0.31 -6.69
N PHE A 280 1.39 -0.06 -7.60
CA PHE A 280 2.80 -0.29 -7.32
C PHE A 280 3.65 0.26 -8.46
N PHE A 281 4.80 0.80 -8.11
CA PHE A 281 5.78 1.35 -9.03
C PHE A 281 7.15 0.73 -8.75
N PRO A 282 8.05 0.69 -9.73
CA PRO A 282 9.45 0.36 -9.49
C PRO A 282 10.05 1.24 -8.38
N PRO A 283 10.62 0.68 -7.29
CA PRO A 283 11.14 1.49 -6.19
C PRO A 283 12.35 2.33 -6.62
N ARG A 284 12.19 3.66 -6.62
CA ARG A 284 13.23 4.59 -7.07
C ARG A 284 14.53 4.49 -6.27
N GLU A 285 14.47 4.12 -4.99
CA GLU A 285 15.68 3.92 -4.19
C GLU A 285 16.59 2.82 -4.77
N LEU A 286 16.01 1.83 -5.45
CA LEU A 286 16.74 0.75 -6.12
C LEU A 286 17.02 1.07 -7.59
N THR A 287 15.98 1.44 -8.34
CA THR A 287 16.05 1.59 -9.80
C THR A 287 16.67 2.91 -10.24
N LYS A 288 16.69 3.91 -9.36
CA LYS A 288 17.10 5.29 -9.64
C LYS A 288 16.33 5.95 -10.79
N SER A 289 15.20 5.37 -11.21
CA SER A 289 14.41 5.92 -12.31
C SER A 289 13.77 7.24 -11.92
N GLU A 290 13.89 8.26 -12.77
CA GLU A 290 13.23 9.54 -12.61
C GLU A 290 11.85 9.60 -13.29
N VAL A 291 11.53 8.59 -14.10
CA VAL A 291 10.26 8.49 -14.81
C VAL A 291 9.60 7.16 -14.49
N VAL A 292 8.32 7.23 -14.12
CA VAL A 292 7.46 6.05 -13.99
C VAL A 292 6.28 6.20 -14.93
N HIS A 293 5.73 5.09 -15.40
CA HIS A 293 4.61 5.09 -16.32
C HIS A 293 3.36 4.58 -15.63
N ILE A 294 2.22 5.20 -15.93
CA ILE A 294 0.90 4.68 -15.57
C ILE A 294 0.16 4.23 -16.83
N TYR A 295 -0.70 3.24 -16.66
CA TYR A 295 -1.61 2.77 -17.69
C TYR A 295 -2.98 2.51 -17.08
N ASP A 296 -4.01 3.00 -17.76
CA ASP A 296 -5.38 2.55 -17.61
C ASP A 296 -5.96 2.40 -19.03
N LYS A 297 -6.95 1.52 -19.20
CA LYS A 297 -7.57 1.29 -20.51
C LYS A 297 -8.14 2.58 -21.10
N ASP A 298 -8.64 3.47 -20.25
CA ASP A 298 -9.31 4.70 -20.67
C ASP A 298 -8.30 5.77 -21.14
N LEU A 299 -7.01 5.62 -20.80
CA LEU A 299 -5.92 6.49 -21.24
C LEU A 299 -5.43 6.19 -22.65
N CYS A 300 -5.74 5.01 -23.20
CA CYS A 300 -5.35 4.57 -24.55
C CYS A 300 -3.85 4.46 -24.83
N ARG A 301 -2.98 4.83 -23.88
CA ARG A 301 -1.52 4.78 -23.95
C ARG A 301 -0.94 4.80 -22.54
N ILE A 302 0.35 4.48 -22.42
CA ILE A 302 1.09 4.76 -21.18
C ILE A 302 1.29 6.27 -21.03
N ILE A 303 1.19 6.75 -19.80
CA ILE A 303 1.38 8.15 -19.43
C ILE A 303 2.60 8.28 -18.52
N PRO A 304 3.59 9.11 -18.87
CA PRO A 304 4.77 9.31 -18.04
C PRO A 304 4.48 10.23 -16.86
N LEU A 305 5.06 9.92 -15.72
CA LEU A 305 5.12 10.78 -14.55
C LEU A 305 6.60 10.99 -14.20
N LYS A 306 7.01 12.24 -14.06
CA LYS A 306 8.40 12.62 -13.81
C LYS A 306 8.58 13.05 -12.36
N TYR A 307 9.65 12.58 -11.74
CA TYR A 307 10.11 12.99 -10.43
C TYR A 307 10.36 14.50 -10.39
N VAL A 308 9.92 15.16 -9.32
CA VAL A 308 10.15 16.59 -9.11
C VAL A 308 10.97 16.83 -7.86
N GLU A 309 10.50 16.34 -6.71
CA GLU A 309 11.13 16.58 -5.41
C GLU A 309 10.76 15.51 -4.40
N SER A 310 11.59 15.32 -3.38
CA SER A 310 11.27 14.50 -2.21
C SER A 310 10.64 15.38 -1.14
N LEU A 311 9.55 14.90 -0.56
CA LEU A 311 8.78 15.56 0.49
C LEU A 311 8.39 14.57 1.59
N GLU A 312 7.73 15.06 2.64
CA GLU A 312 7.19 14.23 3.70
C GLU A 312 5.64 14.26 3.66
N LYS A 313 5.02 13.09 3.74
CA LYS A 313 3.57 12.94 3.96
C LYS A 313 3.36 12.15 5.25
N ASP A 314 2.77 12.82 6.24
CA ASP A 314 2.42 12.24 7.54
C ASP A 314 3.58 11.52 8.26
N GLY A 315 4.79 12.11 8.25
CA GLY A 315 5.97 11.48 8.86
C GLY A 315 6.66 10.42 8.00
N ILE A 316 6.21 10.19 6.76
CA ILE A 316 6.77 9.21 5.84
C ILE A 316 7.36 9.94 4.63
N ALA A 317 8.61 9.61 4.27
CA ALA A 317 9.26 10.14 3.07
C ALA A 317 8.51 9.70 1.79
N ALA A 318 8.29 10.64 0.88
CA ALA A 318 7.62 10.42 -0.38
C ALA A 318 8.26 11.24 -1.51
N ASP A 319 8.42 10.64 -2.67
CA ASP A 319 8.86 11.30 -3.88
C ASP A 319 7.63 11.79 -4.66
N LEU A 320 7.60 13.06 -5.02
CA LEU A 320 6.55 13.67 -5.81
C LEU A 320 6.83 13.49 -7.30
N PHE A 321 5.91 12.81 -7.98
CA PHE A 321 5.89 12.65 -9.42
C PHE A 321 4.74 13.44 -10.01
N ARG A 322 5.00 14.22 -11.06
CA ARG A 322 3.99 15.02 -11.78
C ARG A 322 3.93 14.60 -13.25
N LEU A 323 2.76 14.77 -13.87
CA LEU A 323 2.60 14.67 -15.31
C LEU A 323 3.38 15.81 -15.99
N PRO A 324 4.34 15.54 -16.89
CA PRO A 324 4.99 16.58 -17.68
C PRO A 324 4.00 17.34 -18.58
N ASN A 325 4.18 18.65 -18.73
CA ASN A 325 3.30 19.50 -19.54
C ASN A 325 3.28 19.15 -21.04
N ASN A 326 4.33 18.49 -21.54
CA ASN A 326 4.47 18.03 -22.92
C ASN A 326 4.07 16.55 -23.11
N SER A 327 3.38 15.94 -22.13
CA SER A 327 2.91 14.56 -22.26
C SER A 327 1.83 14.42 -23.33
N TYR A 328 0.93 15.40 -23.42
CA TYR A 328 -0.13 15.46 -24.43
C TYR A 328 0.22 16.47 -25.52
N GLY A 329 -0.05 16.11 -26.78
CA GLY A 329 0.12 16.98 -27.93
C GLY A 329 1.18 16.50 -28.91
N ASP A 330 1.84 17.45 -29.56
CA ASP A 330 2.63 17.22 -30.78
C ASP A 330 4.05 16.69 -30.56
N SER A 331 4.60 16.17 -31.66
CA SER A 331 5.98 15.71 -31.76
C SER A 331 7.04 16.81 -31.81
N ALA A 332 6.67 18.07 -32.03
CA ALA A 332 7.61 19.18 -32.04
C ALA A 332 8.06 19.54 -30.60
N HIS A 333 7.16 19.44 -29.63
CA HIS A 333 7.44 19.66 -28.21
C HIS A 333 7.85 18.36 -27.48
N ASN A 334 7.42 17.20 -27.98
CA ASN A 334 7.83 15.90 -27.46
C ASN A 334 8.01 14.86 -28.58
N PRO A 335 9.25 14.62 -29.05
CA PRO A 335 9.52 13.71 -30.17
C PRO A 335 8.96 12.29 -30.01
N GLU A 336 8.76 11.80 -28.78
CA GLU A 336 8.18 10.49 -28.51
C GLU A 336 6.70 10.39 -28.93
N ASN A 337 6.01 11.53 -29.07
CA ASN A 337 4.62 11.56 -29.48
C ASN A 337 4.40 11.36 -30.99
N LYS A 338 5.47 11.31 -31.80
CA LYS A 338 5.40 11.23 -33.26
C LYS A 338 4.52 10.08 -33.78
N CYS A 339 4.51 8.94 -33.09
CA CYS A 339 3.70 7.78 -33.50
C CYS A 339 2.22 7.86 -33.09
N TYR A 340 1.81 8.87 -32.30
CA TYR A 340 0.41 9.21 -32.06
C TYR A 340 -0.14 10.19 -33.10
N ASP A 341 0.74 10.94 -33.77
CA ASP A 341 0.38 11.86 -34.84
C ASP A 341 -0.03 11.05 -36.08
N THR A 342 -1.24 11.26 -36.59
CA THR A 342 -1.74 10.60 -37.81
C THR A 342 -2.16 11.66 -38.83
N SER A 343 -2.21 11.32 -40.13
CA SER A 343 -2.64 12.26 -41.16
C SER A 343 -4.09 12.76 -40.98
N GLU A 344 -4.89 12.04 -40.20
CA GLU A 344 -6.27 12.40 -39.88
C GLU A 344 -6.39 13.29 -38.63
N TYR A 345 -5.28 13.52 -37.93
CA TYR A 345 -5.25 14.21 -36.65
C TYR A 345 -4.21 15.35 -36.67
N GLU A 346 -4.69 16.57 -36.43
CA GLU A 346 -3.79 17.70 -36.16
C GLU A 346 -3.38 17.67 -34.68
N PRO A 347 -2.09 17.51 -34.38
CA PRO A 347 -1.66 17.43 -33.00
C PRO A 347 -1.70 18.82 -32.35
N ILE A 348 -2.52 18.93 -31.29
CA ILE A 348 -2.67 20.16 -30.52
C ILE A 348 -2.04 19.95 -29.15
N GLN A 349 -1.17 20.87 -28.74
CA GLN A 349 -0.56 20.85 -27.41
C GLN A 349 -1.61 20.71 -26.29
N GLY A 350 -1.43 19.73 -25.41
CA GLY A 350 -2.34 19.44 -24.30
C GLY A 350 -3.55 18.56 -24.64
N LEU A 351 -3.72 18.15 -25.90
CA LEU A 351 -4.74 17.19 -26.33
C LEU A 351 -4.12 15.87 -26.78
N GLN A 352 -4.75 14.77 -26.40
CA GLN A 352 -4.41 13.44 -26.87
C GLN A 352 -5.64 12.79 -27.50
N ASN A 353 -5.49 12.35 -28.75
CA ASN A 353 -6.50 11.58 -29.47
C ASN A 353 -6.62 10.17 -28.87
N ILE A 354 -7.83 9.77 -28.49
CA ILE A 354 -8.11 8.39 -28.03
C ILE A 354 -9.19 7.69 -28.88
N SER A 355 -9.53 8.24 -30.06
CA SER A 355 -10.44 7.59 -31.01
C SER A 355 -10.11 6.12 -31.31
N PRO A 356 -8.83 5.72 -31.50
CA PRO A 356 -8.50 4.34 -31.84
C PRO A 356 -8.97 3.29 -30.82
N CYS A 357 -9.02 3.62 -29.53
CA CYS A 357 -9.55 2.73 -28.49
C CYS A 357 -11.03 3.00 -28.14
N GLN A 358 -11.61 4.08 -28.64
CA GLN A 358 -13.01 4.47 -28.40
C GLN A 358 -13.91 4.16 -29.62
N TYR A 359 -13.71 3.01 -30.26
CA TYR A 359 -14.51 2.54 -31.41
C TYR A 359 -14.56 3.53 -32.60
N GLY A 360 -13.57 4.41 -32.72
CA GLY A 360 -13.52 5.46 -33.74
C GLY A 360 -14.30 6.74 -33.41
N ALA A 361 -14.89 6.85 -32.22
CA ALA A 361 -15.52 8.09 -31.76
C ALA A 361 -14.47 9.19 -31.58
N PRO A 362 -14.71 10.45 -31.97
CA PRO A 362 -13.72 11.54 -31.97
C PRO A 362 -13.46 12.10 -30.56
N VAL A 363 -13.02 11.24 -29.63
CA VAL A 363 -12.80 11.54 -28.22
C VAL A 363 -11.33 11.88 -27.96
N TYR A 364 -11.13 12.89 -27.13
CA TYR A 364 -9.83 13.45 -26.77
C TYR A 364 -9.70 13.57 -25.26
N ILE A 365 -8.52 13.26 -24.73
CA ILE A 365 -8.19 13.54 -23.33
C ILE A 365 -7.33 14.79 -23.22
N SER A 366 -7.48 15.50 -22.11
CA SER A 366 -6.64 16.64 -21.71
C SER A 366 -6.54 16.71 -20.19
N ASN A 367 -5.77 17.65 -19.67
CA ASN A 367 -5.92 18.05 -18.27
C ASN A 367 -7.27 18.79 -18.07
N PRO A 368 -7.85 18.77 -16.86
CA PRO A 368 -9.04 19.56 -16.52
C PRO A 368 -8.87 21.04 -16.82
N HIS A 369 -9.95 21.67 -17.28
CA HIS A 369 -10.01 23.07 -17.69
C HIS A 369 -8.96 23.47 -18.74
N PHE A 370 -8.48 22.50 -19.54
CA PHE A 370 -7.37 22.70 -20.48
C PHE A 370 -6.10 23.25 -19.82
N PHE A 371 -5.86 22.87 -18.55
CA PHE A 371 -4.64 23.22 -17.83
C PHE A 371 -3.39 22.77 -18.62
N GLU A 372 -2.43 23.69 -18.80
CA GLU A 372 -1.20 23.47 -19.59
C GLU A 372 -1.45 23.01 -21.04
N SER A 373 -2.57 23.40 -21.65
CA SER A 373 -2.88 23.14 -23.07
C SER A 373 -2.75 24.40 -23.93
N HIS A 374 -2.87 24.25 -25.26
CA HIS A 374 -2.81 25.37 -26.20
C HIS A 374 -3.85 26.47 -25.85
N PRO A 375 -3.47 27.77 -25.81
CA PRO A 375 -4.38 28.84 -25.35
C PRO A 375 -5.69 28.95 -26.11
N ASP A 376 -5.71 28.57 -27.39
CA ASP A 376 -6.91 28.61 -28.23
C ASP A 376 -8.04 27.73 -27.69
N LEU A 377 -7.72 26.61 -27.03
CA LEU A 377 -8.73 25.74 -26.43
C LEU A 377 -9.48 26.47 -25.31
N LEU A 378 -8.73 27.11 -24.40
CA LEU A 378 -9.30 27.88 -23.31
C LEU A 378 -10.02 29.14 -23.81
N ASN A 379 -9.44 29.85 -24.79
CA ASN A 379 -10.03 31.06 -25.36
C ASN A 379 -11.33 30.79 -26.13
N SER A 380 -11.57 29.54 -26.56
CA SER A 380 -12.74 29.14 -27.33
C SER A 380 -14.00 28.89 -26.48
N VAL A 381 -13.87 28.84 -25.15
CA VAL A 381 -14.94 28.56 -24.18
C VAL A 381 -15.06 29.68 -23.14
N GLU A 382 -16.23 29.78 -22.50
CA GLU A 382 -16.41 30.60 -21.30
C GLU A 382 -16.74 29.71 -20.09
N GLY A 383 -16.22 30.06 -18.92
CA GLY A 383 -16.50 29.37 -17.65
C GLY A 383 -15.39 28.47 -17.11
N LEU A 384 -14.39 28.10 -17.91
CA LEU A 384 -13.25 27.30 -17.43
C LEU A 384 -12.18 28.16 -16.75
N LYS A 385 -11.62 27.67 -15.63
CA LYS A 385 -10.56 28.33 -14.86
C LYS A 385 -9.47 27.32 -14.50
N PRO A 386 -8.39 27.19 -15.30
CA PRO A 386 -7.32 26.24 -14.99
C PRO A 386 -6.52 26.66 -13.74
N GLU A 387 -6.47 25.78 -12.74
CA GLU A 387 -5.72 25.96 -11.49
C GLU A 387 -4.83 24.72 -11.26
N ARG A 388 -3.54 24.90 -10.99
CA ARG A 388 -2.59 23.79 -10.86
C ARG A 388 -3.00 22.84 -9.73
N GLU A 389 -3.28 23.37 -8.55
CA GLU A 389 -3.60 22.60 -7.33
C GLU A 389 -4.84 21.71 -7.52
N LYS A 390 -5.78 22.14 -8.37
CA LYS A 390 -7.03 21.41 -8.65
C LYS A 390 -6.95 20.51 -9.86
N HIS A 391 -6.12 20.83 -10.87
CA HIS A 391 -6.18 20.18 -12.18
C HIS A 391 -4.90 19.43 -12.56
N GLU A 392 -3.83 19.50 -11.78
CA GLU A 392 -2.63 18.71 -12.04
C GLU A 392 -2.81 17.24 -11.62
N THR A 393 -2.25 16.32 -12.43
CA THR A 393 -2.09 14.91 -12.07
C THR A 393 -0.77 14.69 -11.35
N TYR A 394 -0.79 14.03 -10.20
CA TYR A 394 0.41 13.75 -9.42
C TYR A 394 0.31 12.48 -8.57
N PHE A 395 1.47 11.96 -8.17
CA PHE A 395 1.62 10.87 -7.21
C PHE A 395 2.70 11.19 -6.19
N LYS A 396 2.46 10.86 -4.92
CA LYS A 396 3.46 10.86 -3.84
C LYS A 396 3.81 9.41 -3.55
N ILE A 397 4.97 8.95 -4.01
CA ILE A 397 5.38 7.55 -3.99
C ILE A 397 6.45 7.34 -2.92
N GLN A 398 6.27 6.36 -2.05
CA GLN A 398 7.30 6.01 -1.07
C GLN A 398 8.52 5.40 -1.82
N PRO A 399 9.73 5.99 -1.71
CA PRO A 399 10.85 5.68 -2.62
C PRO A 399 11.43 4.27 -2.49
N LYS A 400 11.35 3.67 -1.30
CA LYS A 400 11.89 2.34 -0.96
C LYS A 400 10.97 1.19 -1.37
N LEU A 401 9.66 1.41 -1.28
CA LEU A 401 8.61 0.43 -1.52
C LEU A 401 7.98 0.59 -2.91
N GLY A 402 8.06 1.77 -3.52
CA GLY A 402 7.35 2.06 -4.76
C GLY A 402 5.83 2.07 -4.60
N VAL A 403 5.32 2.32 -3.40
CA VAL A 403 3.88 2.34 -3.09
C VAL A 403 3.41 3.79 -2.98
N PRO A 404 2.31 4.20 -3.63
CA PRO A 404 1.77 5.55 -3.48
C PRO A 404 1.17 5.75 -2.09
N LEU A 405 1.56 6.84 -1.42
CA LEU A 405 0.94 7.31 -0.18
C LEU A 405 -0.30 8.17 -0.49
N GLU A 406 -0.26 8.85 -1.63
CA GLU A 406 -1.32 9.71 -2.16
C GLU A 406 -1.14 9.75 -3.68
N GLY A 407 -2.24 9.79 -4.43
CA GLY A 407 -2.18 9.93 -5.87
C GLY A 407 -3.52 10.44 -6.39
N LYS A 408 -3.46 11.38 -7.33
CA LYS A 408 -4.63 11.96 -7.99
C LYS A 408 -4.39 11.99 -9.48
N VAL A 409 -5.11 11.14 -10.19
CA VAL A 409 -5.20 11.13 -11.65
C VAL A 409 -6.37 12.01 -12.03
N ARG A 410 -6.11 13.07 -12.80
CA ARG A 410 -7.11 14.06 -13.20
C ARG A 410 -7.12 14.21 -14.69
N ILE A 411 -8.24 13.83 -15.32
CA ILE A 411 -8.35 13.75 -16.77
C ILE A 411 -9.68 14.37 -17.19
N GLN A 412 -9.65 15.12 -18.29
CA GLN A 412 -10.81 15.67 -18.95
C GLN A 412 -11.10 14.94 -20.26
N LEU A 413 -12.36 14.59 -20.47
CA LEU A 413 -12.88 14.04 -21.72
C LEU A 413 -13.44 15.18 -22.57
N ASN A 414 -13.01 15.20 -23.84
CA ASN A 414 -13.41 16.18 -24.83
C ASN A 414 -13.92 15.47 -26.09
N LEU A 415 -14.90 16.05 -26.77
CA LEU A 415 -15.42 15.60 -28.04
C LEU A 415 -14.97 16.55 -29.15
N LYS A 416 -14.11 16.08 -30.06
CA LYS A 416 -13.77 16.84 -31.26
C LYS A 416 -14.90 16.67 -32.28
N VAL A 417 -15.61 17.76 -32.55
CA VAL A 417 -16.66 17.79 -33.56
C VAL A 417 -16.12 18.41 -34.83
N THR A 418 -16.41 17.76 -35.95
CA THR A 418 -16.12 18.27 -37.31
C THR A 418 -17.44 18.68 -37.98
N ARG A 419 -17.45 19.83 -38.63
CA ARG A 419 -18.63 20.44 -39.24
C ARG A 419 -19.15 19.59 -40.39
N ALA A 420 -20.33 19.01 -40.21
CA ALA A 420 -21.05 18.26 -41.22
C ALA A 420 -22.00 19.15 -42.03
N LYS A 421 -21.48 19.87 -43.02
CA LYS A 421 -22.26 20.83 -43.84
C LYS A 421 -23.46 20.20 -44.55
N ASP A 422 -23.38 18.91 -44.87
CA ASP A 422 -24.42 18.18 -45.60
C ASP A 422 -25.53 17.62 -44.72
N VAL A 423 -25.35 17.63 -43.39
CA VAL A 423 -26.28 17.10 -42.41
C VAL A 423 -27.05 18.24 -41.74
N TYR A 424 -28.30 18.43 -42.15
CA TYR A 424 -29.10 19.61 -41.78
C TYR A 424 -29.19 19.86 -40.26
N PRO A 425 -29.49 18.86 -39.39
CA PRO A 425 -29.66 19.09 -37.96
C PRO A 425 -28.40 19.59 -37.22
N VAL A 426 -27.20 19.38 -37.79
CA VAL A 426 -25.92 19.79 -37.18
C VAL A 426 -25.12 20.73 -38.09
N ARG A 427 -25.71 21.25 -39.17
CA ARG A 427 -25.02 22.07 -40.18
C ARG A 427 -24.35 23.32 -39.60
N ASP A 428 -24.97 23.86 -38.56
CA ASP A 428 -24.55 25.08 -37.87
C ASP A 428 -23.62 24.77 -36.67
N PHE A 429 -23.44 23.49 -36.35
CA PHE A 429 -22.42 23.04 -35.40
C PHE A 429 -21.04 23.13 -36.07
N ARG A 430 -20.24 24.12 -35.66
CA ARG A 430 -18.90 24.37 -36.21
C ARG A 430 -17.86 23.38 -35.68
N ASP A 431 -16.69 23.38 -36.32
CA ASP A 431 -15.52 22.64 -35.84
C ASP A 431 -15.16 23.10 -34.42
N PHE A 432 -15.11 22.18 -33.46
CA PHE A 432 -14.94 22.54 -32.06
C PHE A 432 -14.42 21.37 -31.22
N VAL A 433 -13.65 21.64 -30.16
CA VAL A 433 -13.26 20.64 -29.15
C VAL A 433 -14.13 20.88 -27.92
N PHE A 434 -15.19 20.09 -27.78
CA PHE A 434 -16.17 20.28 -26.72
C PHE A 434 -15.75 19.57 -25.44
N PRO A 435 -15.37 20.27 -24.35
CA PRO A 435 -15.11 19.62 -23.08
C PRO A 435 -16.43 19.11 -22.48
N VAL A 436 -16.49 17.82 -22.15
CA VAL A 436 -17.74 17.17 -21.69
C VAL A 436 -17.75 17.02 -20.18
N MET A 437 -16.68 16.44 -19.63
CA MET A 437 -16.53 16.19 -18.21
C MET A 437 -15.05 16.04 -17.87
N TRP A 438 -14.72 16.18 -16.59
CA TRP A 438 -13.45 15.72 -16.06
C TRP A 438 -13.65 14.89 -14.80
N LEU A 439 -12.69 14.03 -14.51
CA LEU A 439 -12.73 13.13 -13.37
C LEU A 439 -11.42 13.19 -12.58
N GLU A 440 -11.53 13.07 -11.27
CA GLU A 440 -10.42 12.84 -10.34
C GLU A 440 -10.54 11.41 -9.80
N GLU A 441 -9.54 10.58 -10.04
CA GLU A 441 -9.41 9.25 -9.48
C GLU A 441 -8.17 9.13 -8.62
N GLY A 442 -8.32 8.54 -7.43
CA GLY A 442 -7.17 8.22 -6.63
C GLY A 442 -7.43 8.05 -5.15
N ILE A 443 -6.34 8.12 -4.39
CA ILE A 443 -6.32 7.98 -2.95
C ILE A 443 -5.77 9.27 -2.33
N SER A 444 -6.49 9.80 -1.35
CA SER A 444 -6.02 10.97 -0.58
C SER A 444 -5.20 10.53 0.64
N GLU A 445 -5.57 9.39 1.24
CA GLU A 445 -4.95 8.86 2.44
C GLU A 445 -4.94 7.33 2.44
N LEU A 446 -3.96 6.75 3.14
CA LEU A 446 -3.90 5.32 3.41
C LEU A 446 -4.70 4.96 4.66
N THR A 447 -5.20 3.73 4.73
CA THR A 447 -5.82 3.25 5.98
C THR A 447 -4.79 3.14 7.11
N PRO A 448 -5.22 3.27 8.38
CA PRO A 448 -4.31 3.22 9.52
C PRO A 448 -3.43 1.97 9.57
N ALA A 449 -3.97 0.82 9.15
CA ALA A 449 -3.23 -0.43 9.11
C ALA A 449 -2.05 -0.38 8.12
N ILE A 450 -2.30 0.07 6.88
CA ILE A 450 -1.25 0.18 5.84
C ILE A 450 -0.24 1.24 6.25
N LYS A 451 -0.70 2.41 6.70
CA LYS A 451 0.15 3.50 7.17
C LYS A 451 1.10 3.04 8.28
N ARG A 452 0.60 2.28 9.26
CA ARG A 452 1.42 1.72 10.36
C ARG A 452 2.51 0.78 9.85
N TRP A 453 2.19 -0.11 8.92
CA TRP A 453 3.19 -1.04 8.34
C TRP A 453 4.26 -0.31 7.55
N ILE A 454 3.88 0.66 6.72
CA ILE A 454 4.83 1.49 5.97
C ILE A 454 5.70 2.30 6.94
N TYR A 455 5.10 2.95 7.94
CA TYR A 455 5.83 3.73 8.93
C TYR A 455 6.83 2.86 9.73
N LEU A 456 6.40 1.69 10.21
CA LEU A 456 7.27 0.76 10.92
C LEU A 456 8.44 0.30 10.03
N GLY A 457 8.18 -0.05 8.77
CA GLY A 457 9.20 -0.57 7.86
C GLY A 457 10.17 0.49 7.31
N THR A 458 9.72 1.74 7.17
CA THR A 458 10.48 2.79 6.47
C THR A 458 11.00 3.90 7.36
N VAL A 459 10.42 4.10 8.55
CA VAL A 459 10.84 5.15 9.50
C VAL A 459 11.47 4.52 10.73
N ILE A 460 10.77 3.61 11.40
CA ILE A 460 11.24 3.02 12.66
C ILE A 460 12.35 1.99 12.42
N ALA A 461 12.09 0.98 11.58
CA ALA A 461 13.00 -0.16 11.42
C ALA A 461 14.41 0.24 10.93
N PRO A 462 14.59 1.19 9.98
CA PRO A 462 15.92 1.60 9.55
C PRO A 462 16.77 2.22 10.67
N SER A 463 16.15 2.82 11.69
CA SER A 463 16.87 3.35 12.86
C SER A 463 16.96 2.33 14.00
N ALA A 464 15.86 1.64 14.32
CA ALA A 464 15.78 0.73 15.46
C ALA A 464 16.63 -0.53 15.28
N VAL A 465 16.71 -1.10 14.07
CA VAL A 465 17.48 -2.33 13.82
C VAL A 465 18.99 -2.10 14.02
N PRO A 466 19.61 -1.05 13.44
CA PRO A 466 21.02 -0.74 13.72
C PRO A 466 21.28 -0.36 15.18
N ILE A 467 20.41 0.44 15.82
CA ILE A 467 20.57 0.77 17.24
C ILE A 467 20.55 -0.49 18.10
N GLY A 468 19.59 -1.39 17.85
CA GLY A 468 19.49 -2.67 18.54
C GLY A 468 20.73 -3.54 18.33
N SER A 469 21.24 -3.64 17.10
CA SER A 469 22.46 -4.43 16.82
C SER A 469 23.69 -3.84 17.53
N TYR A 470 23.88 -2.52 17.52
CA TYR A 470 24.98 -1.88 18.25
C TYR A 470 24.87 -2.06 19.76
N LEU A 471 23.65 -1.97 20.34
CA LEU A 471 23.44 -2.25 21.75
C LEU A 471 23.75 -3.71 22.11
N MET A 472 23.43 -4.66 21.24
CA MET A 472 23.79 -6.07 21.42
C MET A 472 25.31 -6.29 21.38
N ILE A 473 26.01 -5.62 20.47
CA ILE A 473 27.48 -5.69 20.39
C ILE A 473 28.11 -5.10 21.65
N LEU A 474 27.69 -3.90 22.07
CA LEU A 474 28.20 -3.24 23.27
C LEU A 474 27.88 -4.03 24.55
N GLY A 475 26.65 -4.52 24.67
CA GLY A 475 26.20 -5.34 25.80
C GLY A 475 26.95 -6.66 25.89
N GLY A 476 27.12 -7.37 24.76
CA GLY A 476 27.89 -8.61 24.68
C GLY A 476 29.37 -8.40 25.03
N ALA A 477 29.99 -7.36 24.48
CA ALA A 477 31.38 -6.99 24.80
C ALA A 477 31.55 -6.62 26.28
N PHE A 478 30.63 -5.82 26.83
CA PHE A 478 30.63 -5.45 28.24
C PHE A 478 30.48 -6.67 29.15
N ALA A 479 29.58 -7.61 28.83
CA ALA A 479 29.40 -8.83 29.61
C ALA A 479 30.66 -9.71 29.65
N ILE A 480 31.37 -9.82 28.51
CA ILE A 480 32.64 -10.54 28.41
C ILE A 480 33.73 -9.83 29.22
N ILE A 481 33.89 -8.52 29.05
CA ILE A 481 34.89 -7.72 29.78
C ILE A 481 34.62 -7.76 31.29
N PHE A 482 33.37 -7.58 31.71
CA PHE A 482 32.98 -7.64 33.12
C PHE A 482 33.28 -9.01 33.73
N SER A 483 32.97 -10.09 33.01
CA SER A 483 33.28 -11.45 33.44
C SER A 483 34.78 -11.69 33.55
N PHE A 484 35.56 -11.16 32.61
CA PHE A 484 37.03 -11.23 32.63
C PHE A 484 37.62 -10.43 33.79
N VAL A 485 37.19 -9.19 34.02
CA VAL A 485 37.63 -8.35 35.15
C VAL A 485 37.28 -9.00 36.48
N ARG A 486 36.06 -9.53 36.63
CA ARG A 486 35.66 -10.31 37.83
C ARG A 486 36.53 -11.55 38.01
N ALA A 487 36.85 -12.28 36.95
CA ALA A 487 37.75 -13.43 37.02
C ALA A 487 39.16 -13.02 37.45
N TYR A 488 39.70 -11.94 36.86
CA TYR A 488 41.01 -11.38 37.18
C TYR A 488 41.09 -10.87 38.62
N GLN A 489 40.08 -10.12 39.10
CA GLN A 489 40.00 -9.69 40.49
C GLN A 489 39.95 -10.88 41.44
N ASN A 490 39.13 -11.90 41.16
CA ASN A 490 39.11 -13.10 42.01
C ASN A 490 40.45 -13.84 42.02
N PHE A 491 41.17 -13.87 40.89
CA PHE A 491 42.51 -14.47 40.83
C PHE A 491 43.53 -13.65 41.65
N MET A 492 43.56 -12.32 41.48
CA MET A 492 44.46 -11.44 42.23
C MET A 492 44.19 -11.44 43.74
N PHE A 493 42.93 -11.39 44.16
CA PHE A 493 42.55 -11.40 45.59
C PHE A 493 42.60 -12.81 46.22
N ALA A 494 42.53 -13.89 45.42
CA ALA A 494 42.83 -15.23 45.92
C ALA A 494 44.33 -15.43 46.20
N GLN A 495 45.17 -14.53 45.68
CA GLN A 495 46.63 -14.57 45.80
C GLN A 495 47.15 -13.58 46.86
N ASP A 496 46.33 -13.17 47.83
CA ASP A 496 46.78 -12.47 49.05
C ASP A 496 47.21 -13.53 50.11
N PRO A 497 48.52 -13.87 50.24
CA PRO A 497 49.00 -14.82 51.25
C PRO A 497 48.85 -14.28 52.70
N THR A 498 48.46 -13.02 52.86
CA THR A 498 48.33 -12.35 54.16
C THR A 498 47.12 -12.84 54.96
N LEU A 499 46.04 -13.27 54.30
CA LEU A 499 44.83 -13.79 54.96
C LEU A 499 45.03 -15.19 55.53
N GLU A 500 45.74 -16.08 54.83
CA GLU A 500 46.11 -17.40 55.36
C GLU A 500 47.11 -17.29 56.54
N ILE A 501 48.05 -16.32 56.49
CA ILE A 501 48.98 -16.07 57.59
C ILE A 501 48.26 -15.48 58.82
N LEU A 502 47.26 -14.62 58.64
CA LEU A 502 46.44 -14.07 59.73
C LEU A 502 45.55 -15.14 60.39
N GLU A 503 44.97 -16.07 59.62
CA GLU A 503 44.21 -17.20 60.18
C GLU A 503 45.12 -18.24 60.86
N MET A 504 46.30 -18.52 60.31
CA MET A 504 47.29 -19.39 60.95
C MET A 504 47.83 -18.78 62.25
N GLY A 505 48.06 -17.46 62.30
CA GLY A 505 48.43 -16.74 63.52
C GLY A 505 47.32 -16.76 64.59
N ARG A 506 46.05 -16.67 64.18
CA ARG A 506 44.90 -16.79 65.08
C ARG A 506 44.73 -18.20 65.65
N ARG A 507 45.08 -19.24 64.88
CA ARG A 507 45.08 -20.64 65.34
C ARG A 507 46.26 -20.98 66.26
N SER A 508 47.42 -20.35 66.09
CA SER A 508 48.56 -20.55 67.02
C SER A 508 48.31 -19.89 68.39
N LEU A 509 47.72 -18.70 68.41
CA LEU A 509 47.34 -18.01 69.65
C LEU A 509 46.29 -18.78 70.47
N ARG A 510 45.40 -19.53 69.81
CA ARG A 510 44.39 -20.37 70.49
C ARG A 510 44.95 -21.69 71.05
N ARG A 511 46.12 -22.14 70.58
CA ARG A 511 46.83 -23.32 71.12
C ARG A 511 47.83 -22.98 72.23
N GLY A 512 48.27 -21.73 72.34
CA GLY A 512 49.16 -21.28 73.42
C GLY A 512 48.49 -21.07 74.78
N SER A 513 47.17 -20.97 74.83
CA SER A 513 46.42 -20.61 76.05
C SER A 513 45.79 -21.78 76.80
N SER A 514 46.06 -23.03 76.43
CA SER A 514 45.50 -24.22 77.11
C SER A 514 46.45 -24.90 78.12
N PHE A 515 47.64 -24.34 78.39
CA PHE A 515 48.63 -24.96 79.29
C PHE A 515 48.74 -24.33 80.69
N ILE A 516 47.95 -23.30 81.02
CA ILE A 516 48.00 -22.63 82.34
C ILE A 516 46.67 -22.71 83.13
N ALA A 517 45.59 -23.25 82.56
CA ALA A 517 44.25 -23.18 83.15
C ALA A 517 43.79 -24.44 83.92
N HIS A 518 44.68 -25.32 84.40
CA HIS A 518 44.26 -26.55 85.10
C HIS A 518 44.73 -26.70 86.55
N GLN A 519 45.10 -25.61 87.24
CA GLN A 519 45.52 -25.69 88.66
C GLN A 519 44.72 -24.81 89.64
N GLN A 520 43.57 -24.26 89.29
CA GLN A 520 42.74 -23.52 90.25
C GLN A 520 41.24 -23.66 89.98
N HIS A 521 40.63 -24.74 90.49
CA HIS A 521 39.21 -24.71 90.89
C HIS A 521 38.97 -25.66 92.06
N ARG A 522 39.29 -25.19 93.26
CA ARG A 522 38.66 -25.61 94.51
C ARG A 522 38.61 -24.39 95.42
N LEU A 523 37.45 -23.72 95.47
CA LEU A 523 36.86 -23.03 96.64
C LEU A 523 35.82 -21.98 96.19
N LEU A 524 34.59 -22.16 96.70
CA LEU A 524 33.56 -21.16 97.03
C LEU A 524 32.88 -20.43 95.85
N VAL A 525 31.57 -20.58 95.57
CA VAL A 525 30.34 -20.41 96.36
C VAL A 525 30.00 -18.93 96.70
N HIS A 526 28.82 -18.51 96.23
CA HIS A 526 27.94 -17.40 96.65
C HIS A 526 28.28 -15.93 96.33
N HIS A 527 27.48 -15.29 95.44
CA HIS A 527 26.47 -14.20 95.68
C HIS A 527 26.01 -13.62 94.31
N ARG A 528 24.73 -13.65 93.86
CA ARG A 528 23.56 -12.76 94.18
C ARG A 528 23.92 -11.26 94.14
N ASP A 529 23.25 -10.30 93.50
CA ASP A 529 21.98 -10.09 92.76
C ASP A 529 22.19 -8.78 91.92
N SER A 530 21.43 -8.40 90.86
CA SER A 530 20.14 -7.70 90.98
C SER A 530 19.58 -7.17 89.62
N TYR A 531 18.27 -7.43 89.39
CA TYR A 531 17.17 -6.70 88.68
C TYR A 531 17.30 -6.24 87.20
N SER A 532 16.26 -6.18 86.34
CA SER A 532 14.82 -6.56 86.32
C SER A 532 14.18 -6.33 84.93
N LEU A 533 13.25 -7.21 84.51
CA LEU A 533 11.92 -6.99 83.82
C LEU A 533 11.83 -6.06 82.58
N LEU A 534 11.18 -6.41 81.45
CA LEU A 534 9.83 -6.98 81.26
C LEU A 534 9.66 -7.60 79.85
N ARG A 535 8.83 -8.64 79.78
CA ARG A 535 8.30 -9.27 78.56
C ARG A 535 6.78 -9.11 78.59
N HIS A 536 6.17 -8.77 77.47
CA HIS A 536 4.77 -9.10 77.21
C HIS A 536 4.60 -9.51 75.75
N GLY A 537 3.91 -10.63 75.55
CA GLY A 537 3.05 -10.91 74.41
C GLY A 537 1.79 -11.58 74.97
N PRO A 538 0.97 -12.25 74.16
CA PRO A 538 0.34 -11.84 72.91
C PRO A 538 -1.21 -11.94 73.04
N MET A 539 -2.00 -11.35 72.13
CA MET A 539 -3.32 -11.93 71.77
C MET A 539 -3.99 -11.26 70.56
N ALA A 540 -4.56 -12.14 69.71
CA ALA A 540 -5.89 -12.09 69.09
C ALA A 540 -6.32 -10.89 68.22
N THR A 541 -6.78 -11.22 67.01
CA THR A 541 -7.94 -10.57 66.38
C THR A 541 -8.78 -11.60 65.63
N CYS A 542 -9.96 -11.92 66.18
CA CYS A 542 -11.10 -12.44 65.43
C CYS A 542 -12.28 -11.47 65.62
N LEU A 543 -12.76 -10.97 64.48
CA LEU A 543 -14.16 -10.77 64.06
C LEU A 543 -15.13 -9.94 64.93
N GLY A 544 -15.68 -8.91 64.26
CA GLY A 544 -16.95 -8.26 64.55
C GLY A 544 -17.58 -7.73 63.26
N GLU A 545 -18.67 -8.40 62.87
CA GLU A 545 -19.81 -8.08 61.97
C GLU A 545 -19.80 -6.88 61.00
N GLY A 546 -20.21 -7.16 59.76
CA GLY A 546 -20.62 -6.20 58.73
C GLY A 546 -21.12 -6.89 57.46
N ASN A 547 -22.44 -7.06 57.37
CA ASN A 547 -23.27 -7.67 56.31
C ASN A 547 -23.10 -7.12 54.86
N ARG A 548 -23.24 -8.03 53.88
CA ARG A 548 -24.02 -8.04 52.59
C ARG A 548 -23.20 -8.47 51.35
N GLU A 549 -23.53 -9.64 50.78
CA GLU A 549 -24.25 -9.87 49.49
C GLU A 549 -23.37 -9.45 48.28
N ASP A 550 -22.97 -10.27 47.30
CA ASP A 550 -23.66 -11.38 46.63
C ASP A 550 -22.70 -12.35 45.90
N ASP A 551 -23.23 -13.56 45.76
CA ASP A 551 -23.15 -14.54 44.67
C ASP A 551 -21.97 -15.48 44.40
N ALA A 552 -22.37 -16.75 44.42
CA ALA A 552 -21.68 -18.00 44.19
C ALA A 552 -21.47 -18.31 42.69
N GLN A 553 -20.30 -18.90 42.40
CA GLN A 553 -19.99 -20.16 41.68
C GLN A 553 -21.04 -20.74 40.68
N PRO A 554 -20.65 -21.52 39.63
CA PRO A 554 -19.54 -22.48 39.68
C PRO A 554 -18.77 -22.82 38.36
N ILE A 555 -17.78 -23.67 38.57
CA ILE A 555 -17.09 -24.60 37.68
C ILE A 555 -18.08 -25.67 37.15
N ILE A 556 -17.86 -26.23 35.95
CA ILE A 556 -17.78 -27.68 35.66
C ILE A 556 -17.69 -27.98 34.15
N ASP A 557 -16.65 -28.75 33.81
CA ASP A 557 -16.46 -29.56 32.59
C ASP A 557 -17.57 -30.60 32.37
N GLY A 558 -17.87 -30.95 31.12
CA GLY A 558 -18.50 -32.25 30.84
C GLY A 558 -19.26 -32.39 29.52
N SER A 559 -18.50 -32.75 28.48
CA SER A 559 -18.83 -33.66 27.37
C SER A 559 -20.29 -34.13 27.11
N LEU A 560 -20.73 -33.87 25.87
CA LEU A 560 -21.37 -34.78 24.89
C LEU A 560 -22.48 -35.77 25.32
N SER A 561 -23.68 -35.61 24.73
CA SER A 561 -24.13 -36.34 23.53
C SER A 561 -25.67 -36.42 23.40
N ALA A 562 -26.14 -36.54 22.14
CA ALA A 562 -27.51 -36.79 21.66
C ALA A 562 -28.51 -35.62 21.83
N GLY A 563 -29.23 -35.12 20.81
CA GLY A 563 -29.61 -35.66 19.50
C GLY A 563 -31.15 -35.73 19.41
N ILE A 564 -31.72 -35.15 18.34
CA ILE A 564 -33.15 -35.17 17.93
C ILE A 564 -34.00 -34.13 18.70
N GLY A 565 -34.84 -33.26 18.11
CA GLY A 565 -35.41 -33.06 16.79
C GLY A 565 -36.69 -32.20 16.94
N GLN A 566 -37.24 -31.68 15.83
CA GLN A 566 -38.52 -30.97 15.64
C GLN A 566 -38.58 -29.49 16.05
N GLU A 567 -38.62 -28.58 15.06
CA GLU A 567 -39.80 -28.07 14.32
C GLU A 567 -40.48 -26.90 15.03
N SER A 568 -40.22 -25.69 14.50
CA SER A 568 -41.25 -24.75 14.03
C SER A 568 -40.56 -23.63 13.23
#